data_AF-A0A8J8FYW5-F1
#
_entry.id   AF-A0A8J8FYW5-F1
#
_cell.length_a   1.000
_cell.length_b   1.000
_cell.length_c   1.000
_cell.angle_alpha   90.00
_cell.angle_beta   90.00
_cell.angle_gamma   90.00
#
_symmetry.space_group_name_H-M   'P 1'
#
loop_
_entity.id
_entity.type
_entity.pdbx_description
1 polymer ?
#
loop_
_entity_poly.entity_id
_entity_poly.type
_entity_poly.pdbx_seq_one_letter_code
_entity_poly.pdbx_strand_id
1 'polypeptide(L)'
;MHLESVIESAEVIKKEVPGLSEVAKELARVLKKGRFFLNKLFDICSREGLNIDLNPEEQNEISLKVALVTNPDQVFQYARVVQLVFQLNYFTKCYEKAIGHGKLSDSVKKEAKTILKEIDRFRKLIEKEYVASI
;
A
#
# COMPACT_ATOMS: atom_id res chain seq x y z
N MET A 1 -12.25 16.26 -4.96
CA MET A 1 -11.41 15.06 -5.17
C MET A 1 -11.63 14.62 -6.61
N HIS A 2 -10.67 14.80 -7.52
CA HIS A 2 -10.87 14.52 -8.95
C HIS A 2 -11.08 13.02 -9.19
N LEU A 3 -12.29 12.65 -9.62
CA LEU A 3 -12.68 11.30 -10.03
C LEU A 3 -11.83 10.80 -11.21
N GLU A 4 -11.44 11.72 -12.09
CA GLU A 4 -10.59 11.50 -13.27
C GLU A 4 -9.29 10.78 -12.90
N SER A 5 -8.62 11.23 -11.83
CA SER A 5 -7.35 10.62 -11.37
C SER A 5 -7.51 9.17 -10.85
N VAL A 6 -8.69 8.77 -10.36
CA VAL A 6 -8.93 7.37 -9.93
C VAL A 6 -9.18 6.49 -11.14
N ILE A 7 -9.93 7.00 -12.13
CA ILE A 7 -10.23 6.27 -13.37
C ILE A 7 -8.94 6.04 -14.15
N GLU A 8 -8.12 7.06 -14.34
CA GLU A 8 -6.80 6.94 -15.00
C GLU A 8 -5.90 5.92 -14.30
N SER A 9 -5.79 6.01 -12.97
CA SER A 9 -4.99 5.06 -12.19
C SER A 9 -5.49 3.62 -12.33
N ALA A 10 -6.82 3.43 -12.40
CA ALA A 10 -7.42 2.12 -12.58
C ALA A 10 -7.14 1.56 -13.97
N GLU A 11 -7.25 2.36 -15.04
CA GLU A 11 -6.96 1.92 -16.41
C GLU A 11 -5.50 1.49 -16.57
N VAL A 12 -4.55 2.22 -15.96
CA VAL A 12 -3.14 1.81 -15.92
C VAL A 12 -2.97 0.47 -15.20
N ILE A 13 -3.61 0.29 -14.04
CA ILE A 13 -3.55 -0.98 -13.29
C ILE A 13 -4.13 -2.14 -14.11
N LYS A 14 -5.28 -1.96 -14.78
CA LYS A 14 -5.88 -3.01 -15.61
C LYS A 14 -4.94 -3.44 -16.74
N LYS A 15 -4.31 -2.47 -17.39
CA LYS A 15 -3.43 -2.71 -18.54
C LYS A 15 -2.13 -3.40 -18.13
N GLU A 16 -1.53 -2.94 -17.04
CA GLU A 16 -0.18 -3.36 -16.64
C GLU A 16 -0.19 -4.50 -15.60
N VAL A 17 -1.33 -4.78 -14.97
CA VAL A 17 -1.48 -5.82 -13.95
C VAL A 17 -2.77 -6.62 -14.21
N PRO A 18 -2.81 -7.47 -15.26
CA PRO A 18 -4.04 -8.13 -15.72
C PRO A 18 -4.77 -8.93 -14.62
N GLY A 19 -4.05 -9.60 -13.73
CA GLY A 19 -4.65 -10.36 -12.61
C GLY A 19 -5.39 -9.50 -11.58
N LEU A 20 -5.29 -8.17 -11.65
CA LEU A 20 -6.03 -7.24 -10.80
C LEU A 20 -7.08 -6.43 -11.58
N SER A 21 -7.34 -6.74 -12.86
CA SER A 21 -8.22 -5.94 -13.72
C SER A 21 -9.61 -5.70 -13.11
N GLU A 22 -10.24 -6.77 -12.60
CA GLU A 22 -11.59 -6.72 -12.01
C GLU A 22 -11.68 -5.84 -10.75
N VAL A 23 -10.56 -5.65 -10.05
CA VAL A 23 -10.49 -4.89 -8.80
C VAL A 23 -9.72 -3.57 -8.94
N ALA A 24 -9.25 -3.23 -10.15
CA ALA A 24 -8.35 -2.09 -10.37
C ALA A 24 -8.92 -0.75 -9.91
N LYS A 25 -10.23 -0.53 -10.09
CA LYS A 25 -10.92 0.69 -9.64
C LYS A 25 -10.98 0.78 -8.11
N GLU A 26 -11.23 -0.35 -7.44
CA GLU A 26 -11.24 -0.42 -5.98
C GLU A 26 -9.82 -0.21 -5.42
N LEU A 27 -8.81 -0.85 -6.03
CA LEU A 27 -7.41 -0.69 -5.66
C LEU A 27 -6.94 0.77 -5.82
N ALA A 28 -7.22 1.40 -6.96
CA ALA A 28 -6.88 2.80 -7.20
C ALA A 28 -7.51 3.73 -6.14
N ARG A 29 -8.77 3.46 -5.76
CA ARG A 29 -9.47 4.20 -4.69
C ARG A 29 -8.78 4.01 -3.34
N VAL A 30 -8.43 2.77 -2.98
CA VAL A 30 -7.76 2.45 -1.70
C VAL A 30 -6.37 3.07 -1.64
N LEU A 31 -5.57 3.00 -2.72
CA LEU A 31 -4.25 3.64 -2.77
C LEU A 31 -4.33 5.15 -2.61
N LYS A 32 -5.30 5.80 -3.27
CA LYS A 32 -5.51 7.25 -3.16
C LYS A 32 -5.96 7.65 -1.75
N LYS A 33 -6.94 6.95 -1.20
CA LYS A 33 -7.44 7.18 0.17
C LYS A 33 -6.35 6.92 1.21
N GLY A 34 -5.61 5.82 1.04
CA GLY A 34 -4.47 5.44 1.85
C GLY A 34 -3.39 6.51 1.86
N ARG A 35 -2.96 6.98 0.69
CA ARG A 35 -1.98 8.08 0.59
C ARG A 35 -2.47 9.37 1.26
N PHE A 36 -3.71 9.78 0.97
CA PHE A 36 -4.29 10.99 1.55
C PHE A 36 -4.30 10.93 3.08
N PHE A 37 -4.79 9.82 3.63
CA PHE A 37 -4.91 9.68 5.07
C PHE A 37 -3.55 9.40 5.75
N LEU A 38 -2.60 8.77 5.05
CA LEU A 38 -1.23 8.62 5.51
C LEU A 38 -0.55 9.98 5.73
N ASN A 39 -0.70 10.92 4.78
CA ASN A 39 -0.16 12.28 4.96
C ASN A 39 -0.71 12.94 6.24
N LYS A 40 -2.01 12.75 6.52
CA LYS A 40 -2.62 13.22 7.76
C LYS A 40 -2.04 12.54 9.00
N LEU A 41 -1.74 11.24 8.94
CA LEU A 41 -1.06 10.53 10.03
C LEU A 41 0.36 11.06 10.26
N PHE A 42 1.12 11.35 9.19
CA PHE A 42 2.43 12.00 9.29
C PHE A 42 2.32 13.36 9.99
N ASP A 43 1.36 14.20 9.60
CA ASP A 43 1.16 15.51 10.22
C ASP A 43 0.84 15.39 11.72
N ILE A 44 -0.03 14.44 12.09
CA ILE A 44 -0.40 14.20 13.50
C ILE A 44 0.82 13.69 14.28
N CYS A 45 1.47 12.63 13.79
CA CYS A 45 2.61 12.02 14.47
C CYS A 45 3.78 13.01 14.59
N SER A 46 4.07 13.79 13.55
CA SER A 46 5.14 14.80 13.58
C SER A 46 4.91 15.87 14.64
N ARG A 47 3.67 16.37 14.79
CA ARG A 47 3.31 17.34 15.84
C ARG A 47 3.47 16.78 17.26
N GLU A 48 3.28 15.48 17.42
CA GLU A 48 3.44 14.75 18.68
C GLU A 48 4.89 14.26 18.91
N GLY A 49 5.83 14.59 18.01
CA GLY A 49 7.23 14.14 18.10
C GLY A 49 7.42 12.64 17.83
N LEU A 50 6.45 12.00 17.17
CA LEU A 50 6.47 10.57 16.85
C LEU A 50 6.96 10.33 15.42
N ASN A 51 7.84 9.35 15.26
CA ASN A 51 8.32 8.93 13.95
C ASN A 51 7.54 7.71 13.43
N ILE A 52 7.03 7.81 12.20
CA ILE A 52 6.38 6.70 11.47
C ILE A 52 7.08 6.38 10.14
N ASP A 53 8.22 7.00 9.86
CA ASP A 53 9.11 6.64 8.75
C ASP A 53 9.66 5.23 8.92
N LEU A 54 10.00 4.60 7.80
CA LEU A 54 10.59 3.27 7.82
C LEU A 54 12.05 3.31 8.26
N ASN A 55 12.40 2.48 9.25
CA ASN A 55 13.78 2.20 9.60
C ASN A 55 14.42 1.25 8.55
N PRO A 56 15.75 1.05 8.57
CA PRO A 56 16.42 0.18 7.59
C PRO A 56 15.93 -1.26 7.56
N GLU A 57 15.57 -1.82 8.72
CA GLU A 57 15.06 -3.19 8.82
C GLU A 57 13.69 -3.32 8.12
N GLU A 58 12.79 -2.36 8.34
CA GLU A 58 11.48 -2.28 7.70
C GLU A 58 11.60 -2.07 6.18
N GLN A 59 12.55 -1.24 5.74
CA GLN A 59 12.84 -1.07 4.32
C GLN A 59 13.35 -2.37 3.69
N ASN A 60 14.21 -3.11 4.40
CA ASN A 60 14.70 -4.41 3.95
C ASN A 60 13.57 -5.45 3.87
N GLU A 61 12.67 -5.52 4.85
CA GLU A 61 11.51 -6.40 4.80
C GLU A 61 10.62 -6.13 3.58
N ILE A 62 10.39 -4.86 3.22
CA ILE A 62 9.63 -4.51 2.02
C ILE A 62 10.41 -4.93 0.76
N SER A 63 11.72 -4.72 0.75
CA SER A 63 12.58 -5.09 -0.37
C SER A 63 12.56 -6.60 -0.63
N LEU A 64 12.56 -7.42 0.43
CA LEU A 64 12.40 -8.87 0.33
C LEU A 64 11.05 -9.25 -0.30
N LYS A 65 9.95 -8.60 0.11
CA LYS A 65 8.62 -8.86 -0.50
C LYS A 65 8.54 -8.44 -1.95
N VAL A 66 9.23 -7.36 -2.32
CA VAL A 66 9.36 -6.94 -3.72
C VAL A 66 10.12 -8.00 -4.52
N ALA A 67 11.21 -8.54 -3.98
CA ALA A 67 11.99 -9.59 -4.65
C ALA A 67 11.18 -10.86 -4.93
N LEU A 68 10.21 -11.19 -4.06
CA LEU A 68 9.33 -12.37 -4.25
C LEU A 68 8.39 -12.29 -5.45
N VAL A 69 8.06 -11.09 -5.93
CA VAL A 69 7.21 -10.90 -7.13
C VAL A 69 8.01 -10.61 -8.40
N THR A 70 9.33 -10.47 -8.29
CA THR A 70 10.22 -10.30 -9.44
C THR A 70 10.79 -11.65 -9.85
N ASN A 71 10.20 -12.28 -10.86
CA ASN A 71 10.89 -13.37 -11.57
C ASN A 71 11.94 -12.75 -12.53
N PRO A 72 13.24 -13.10 -12.43
CA PRO A 72 14.30 -12.52 -13.26
C PRO A 72 14.05 -12.63 -14.78
N ASP A 73 13.23 -13.57 -15.23
CA ASP A 73 12.98 -13.80 -16.66
C ASP A 73 11.83 -12.97 -17.26
N GLN A 74 11.11 -12.15 -16.47
CA GLN A 74 9.89 -11.43 -16.92
C GLN A 74 9.84 -9.94 -16.54
N VAL A 75 10.99 -9.30 -16.33
CA VAL A 75 11.20 -7.99 -15.69
C VAL A 75 10.27 -6.85 -16.13
N PHE A 76 9.92 -6.75 -17.43
CA PHE A 76 9.14 -5.61 -17.95
C PHE A 76 7.65 -5.64 -17.63
N GLN A 77 7.05 -6.82 -17.38
CA GLN A 77 5.63 -6.93 -17.04
C GLN A 77 5.34 -6.65 -15.55
N TYR A 78 6.38 -6.63 -14.70
CA TYR A 78 6.20 -6.56 -13.25
C TYR A 78 6.53 -5.22 -12.61
N ALA A 79 7.04 -4.21 -13.35
CA ALA A 79 7.39 -2.93 -12.76
C ALA A 79 6.22 -2.29 -11.97
N ARG A 80 4.99 -2.43 -12.49
CA ARG A 80 3.80 -1.94 -11.81
C ARG A 80 3.42 -2.80 -10.61
N VAL A 81 3.55 -4.12 -10.71
CA VAL A 81 3.33 -5.05 -9.59
C VAL A 81 4.30 -4.75 -8.45
N VAL A 82 5.59 -4.58 -8.76
CA VAL A 82 6.64 -4.17 -7.82
C VAL A 82 6.28 -2.87 -7.10
N GLN A 83 5.87 -1.85 -7.85
CA GLN A 83 5.41 -0.58 -7.27
C GLN A 83 4.22 -0.77 -6.32
N LEU A 84 3.24 -1.60 -6.70
CA LEU A 84 2.07 -1.87 -5.87
C LEU A 84 2.45 -2.63 -4.59
N VAL A 85 3.30 -3.64 -4.69
CA VAL A 85 3.81 -4.38 -3.53
C VAL A 85 4.55 -3.44 -2.59
N PHE A 86 5.45 -2.61 -3.13
CA PHE A 86 6.16 -1.61 -2.33
C PHE A 86 5.20 -0.65 -1.64
N GLN A 87 4.29 -0.02 -2.39
CA GLN A 87 3.36 0.98 -1.87
C GLN A 87 2.43 0.42 -0.78
N LEU A 88 1.85 -0.76 -1.01
CA LEU A 88 0.93 -1.35 -0.04
C LEU A 88 1.65 -1.78 1.23
N ASN A 89 2.84 -2.37 1.14
CA ASN A 89 3.62 -2.74 2.32
C ASN A 89 4.15 -1.50 3.07
N TYR A 90 4.56 -0.45 2.34
CA TYR A 90 4.93 0.84 2.92
C TYR A 90 3.76 1.43 3.71
N PHE A 91 2.56 1.48 3.13
CA PHE A 91 1.38 1.95 3.85
C PHE A 91 1.07 1.10 5.07
N THR A 92 1.08 -0.23 4.95
CA THR A 92 0.84 -1.10 6.12
C THR A 92 1.77 -0.74 7.28
N LYS A 93 3.09 -0.67 7.05
CA LYS A 93 4.06 -0.36 8.10
C LYS A 93 3.82 1.00 8.74
N CYS A 94 3.64 2.07 7.95
CA CYS A 94 3.41 3.39 8.51
C CYS A 94 2.10 3.47 9.31
N TYR A 95 1.02 2.81 8.84
CA TYR A 95 -0.24 2.75 9.58
C TYR A 95 -0.11 1.97 10.89
N GLU A 96 0.56 0.82 10.86
CA GLU A 96 0.83 0.01 12.06
C GLU A 96 1.60 0.81 13.10
N LYS A 97 2.65 1.53 12.70
CA LYS A 97 3.43 2.42 13.59
C LYS A 97 2.56 3.54 14.17
N ALA A 98 1.83 4.26 13.32
CA ALA A 98 0.95 5.35 13.76
C ALA A 98 -0.08 4.87 14.79
N ILE A 99 -0.70 3.70 14.55
CA ILE A 99 -1.66 3.08 15.48
C ILE A 99 -0.96 2.60 16.76
N GLY A 100 0.23 2.01 16.62
CA GLY A 100 1.03 1.44 17.71
C GLY A 100 1.52 2.47 18.73
N HIS A 101 1.79 3.71 18.29
CA HIS A 101 2.16 4.81 19.19
C HIS A 101 1.06 5.18 20.20
N GLY A 102 -0.20 4.83 19.95
CA GLY A 102 -1.30 5.00 20.91
C GLY A 102 -1.75 6.45 21.15
N LYS A 103 -1.23 7.43 20.42
CA LYS A 103 -1.55 8.87 20.56
C LYS A 103 -2.67 9.37 19.63
N LEU A 104 -3.13 8.54 18.70
CA LEU A 104 -4.23 8.89 17.80
C LEU A 104 -5.57 8.95 18.54
N SER A 105 -6.41 9.93 18.19
CA SER A 105 -7.80 9.95 18.67
C SER A 105 -8.58 8.72 18.17
N ASP A 106 -9.63 8.32 18.90
CA ASP A 106 -10.40 7.11 18.56
C ASP A 106 -10.99 7.14 17.15
N SER A 107 -11.45 8.31 16.68
CA SER A 107 -11.97 8.49 15.32
C SER A 107 -10.88 8.26 14.27
N VAL A 108 -9.70 8.85 14.45
CA VAL A 108 -8.54 8.69 13.55
C VAL A 108 -8.05 7.24 13.57
N LYS A 109 -7.96 6.63 14.75
CA LYS A 109 -7.54 5.23 14.92
C LYS A 109 -8.50 4.25 14.24
N LYS A 110 -9.82 4.48 14.34
CA LYS A 110 -10.85 3.65 13.68
C LYS A 110 -10.76 3.77 12.15
N GLU A 111 -10.56 4.97 11.64
CA GLU A 111 -10.39 5.20 10.21
C GLU A 111 -9.08 4.57 9.70
N ALA A 112 -7.97 4.75 10.44
CA ALA A 112 -6.68 4.13 10.13
C ALA A 112 -6.80 2.60 10.03
N LYS A 113 -7.45 1.96 11.01
CA LYS A 113 -7.68 0.51 11.01
C LYS A 113 -8.56 0.05 9.84
N THR A 114 -9.55 0.84 9.45
CA THR A 114 -10.41 0.51 8.30
C THR A 114 -9.60 0.50 7.01
N ILE A 115 -8.80 1.54 6.77
CA ILE A 115 -7.95 1.64 5.58
C ILE A 115 -6.88 0.55 5.58
N LEU A 116 -6.26 0.27 6.74
CA LEU A 116 -5.26 -0.80 6.87
C LEU A 116 -5.84 -2.17 6.47
N LYS A 117 -7.07 -2.49 6.88
CA LYS A 117 -7.77 -3.72 6.46
C LYS A 117 -8.00 -3.79 4.95
N GLU A 118 -8.36 -2.67 4.33
CA GLU A 118 -8.53 -2.59 2.87
C GLU A 118 -7.18 -2.81 2.15
N ILE A 119 -6.10 -2.21 2.63
CA ILE A 119 -4.74 -2.40 2.13
C ILE A 119 -4.32 -3.87 2.23
N ASP A 120 -4.52 -4.49 3.40
CA ASP A 120 -4.12 -5.88 3.64
C ASP A 120 -4.88 -6.87 2.76
N ARG A 121 -6.16 -6.60 2.45
CA ARG A 121 -6.91 -7.38 1.46
C ARG A 121 -6.22 -7.37 0.10
N PHE A 122 -5.76 -6.21 -0.37
CA PHE A 122 -5.07 -6.09 -1.65
C PHE A 122 -3.66 -6.69 -1.63
N ARG A 123 -2.95 -6.59 -0.50
CA ARG A 123 -1.66 -7.27 -0.32
C ARG A 123 -1.79 -8.78 -0.49
N LYS A 124 -2.75 -9.41 0.19
CA LYS A 124 -3.02 -10.85 0.07
C LYS A 124 -3.44 -11.26 -1.34
N LEU A 125 -4.20 -10.41 -2.03
CA LEU A 125 -4.57 -10.66 -3.42
C LEU A 125 -3.35 -10.64 -4.34
N ILE A 126 -2.46 -9.65 -4.21
CA ILE A 126 -1.23 -9.58 -4.99
C ILE A 126 -0.30 -10.76 -4.66
N GLU A 127 -0.18 -11.12 -3.38
CA GLU A 127 0.59 -12.28 -2.94
C GLU A 127 0.05 -13.56 -3.61
N LYS A 128 -1.27 -13.76 -3.60
CA LYS A 128 -1.90 -14.92 -4.26
C LYS A 128 -1.65 -14.96 -5.77
N GLU A 129 -1.73 -13.83 -6.46
CA GLU A 129 -1.65 -13.77 -7.92
C GLU A 129 -0.19 -13.78 -8.44
N TYR A 130 0.77 -13.26 -7.67
CA TYR A 130 2.10 -12.95 -8.20
C TYR A 130 3.28 -13.43 -7.35
N VAL A 131 3.07 -13.88 -6.11
CA VAL A 131 4.14 -14.54 -5.35
C VAL A 131 4.13 -16.01 -5.73
N ALA A 132 5.26 -16.49 -6.24
CA ALA A 132 5.42 -17.91 -6.53
C ALA A 132 5.20 -18.71 -5.23
N SER A 133 4.25 -19.65 -5.26
CA SER A 133 4.11 -20.66 -4.22
C SER A 133 5.41 -21.46 -4.17
N ILE A 134 6.26 -21.17 -3.18
CA ILE A 134 7.44 -21.98 -2.88
C ILE A 134 6.99 -23.26 -2.18
#